data_AF-A0A0S7XSE8-F1
#
_entry.id   AF-A0A0S7XSE8-F1
#
_cell.length_a   1.000
_cell.length_b   1.000
_cell.length_c   1.000
_cell.angle_alpha   90.00
_cell.angle_beta   90.00
_cell.angle_gamma   90.00
#
_symmetry.space_group_name_H-M   'P 1'
#
loop_
_entity.id
_entity.type
_entity.pdbx_description
1 polymer ?
#
loop_
_entity_poly.entity_id
_entity_poly.type
_entity_poly.pdbx_seq_one_letter_code
_entity_poly.pdbx_strand_id
1 'polypeptide(L)' 'MGRKLKYLFFISCGVSMLIGLFIPHEHVHFWWEKIPVFDALFGFFGCIVIVLGSKALGHHGIQKDEDYYD' A
#
# COMPACT_ATOMS: atom_id res chain seq x y z
N MET A 1 8.42 11.84 18.65
CA MET A 1 7.16 11.69 17.88
C MET A 1 7.09 10.44 16.97
N GLY A 2 8.18 9.75 16.62
CA GLY A 2 8.13 8.70 15.57
C GLY A 2 7.59 7.32 15.97
N ARG A 3 7.64 6.93 17.25
CA ARG A 3 7.25 5.57 17.68
C ARG A 3 5.72 5.37 17.66
N LYS A 4 4.95 6.37 18.10
CA LYS A 4 3.48 6.31 18.12
C LYS A 4 2.88 6.15 16.72
N LEU A 5 3.42 6.86 15.73
CA LEU A 5 2.96 6.76 14.35
C LEU A 5 3.20 5.37 13.74
N LYS A 6 4.37 4.76 14.03
CA LYS A 6 4.67 3.38 13.61
C LYS A 6 3.67 2.39 14.19
N TYR A 7 3.36 2.50 15.49
CA TYR A 7 2.35 1.63 16.11
C TYR A 7 0.96 1.85 15.53
N LEU A 8 0.54 3.09 15.30
CA LEU A 8 -0.76 3.38 14.65
C LEU A 8 -0.85 2.76 13.25
N PHE A 9 0.22 2.87 12.46
CA PHE A 9 0.28 2.26 11.13
C PHE A 9 0.16 0.73 11.21
N PHE A 10 0.95 0.08 12.08
CA PHE A 10 0.88 -1.37 12.24
C PHE A 10 -0.48 -1.84 12.79
N ILE A 11 -1.10 -1.08 13.70
CA ILE A 11 -2.43 -1.38 14.23
C ILE A 11 -3.48 -1.25 13.12
N SER A 12 -3.45 -0.17 12.33
CA SER A 12 -4.37 0.03 11.19
C SER A 12 -4.25 -1.10 10.15
N CYS A 13 -3.01 -1.52 9.84
CA CYS A 13 -2.75 -2.63 8.93
C CYS A 13 -3.29 -3.95 9.49
N GLY A 14 -3.05 -4.23 10.78
CA GLY A 14 -3.55 -5.42 11.46
C GLY A 14 -5.08 -5.47 11.53
N VAL A 15 -5.75 -4.36 11.83
CA VAL A 15 -7.22 -4.27 11.84
C VAL A 15 -7.79 -4.55 10.44
N SER A 16 -7.18 -4.00 9.39
CA SER A 16 -7.61 -4.24 8.01
C SER A 16 -7.50 -5.72 7.62
N MET A 17 -6.43 -6.40 8.05
CA MET A 17 -6.27 -7.85 7.84
C MET A 17 -7.31 -8.67 8.60
N LEU A 18 -7.65 -8.29 9.84
CA LEU A 18 -8.69 -8.97 10.62
C LEU A 18 -10.06 -8.83 9.96
N ILE A 19 -10.43 -7.64 9.49
CA ILE A 19 -11.71 -7.41 8.80
C ILE A 19 -11.82 -8.31 7.56
N GLY A 20 -10.76 -8.38 6.74
CA GLY A 20 -10.74 -9.22 5.53
C GLY A 20 -10.70 -10.74 5.79
N LEU A 21 -10.47 -11.17 7.04
CA LEU A 21 -10.55 -12.58 7.44
C LEU A 21 -11.96 -12.96 7.92
N PHE A 22 -12.65 -12.03 8.58
CA PHE A 22 -13.96 -12.28 9.19
C PHE A 22 -15.14 -12.01 8.27
N ILE A 23 -14.96 -11.25 7.18
CA ILE A 23 -16.02 -10.94 6.21
C ILE A 23 -15.81 -11.83 4.97
N PRO A 24 -16.56 -12.94 4.82
CA PRO A 24 -16.52 -13.74 3.62
C PRO A 24 -17.11 -12.95 2.43
N HIS A 25 -16.41 -12.95 1.30
CA HIS A 25 -16.93 -12.41 0.06
C HIS A 25 -17.95 -13.40 -0.53
N GLU A 26 -19.25 -13.16 -0.33
CA GLU A 26 -20.33 -14.03 -0.83
C GLU A 26 -20.53 -13.95 -2.36
N HIS A 27 -19.98 -12.91 -3.01
CA HIS A 27 -20.10 -12.67 -4.45
C HIS A 27 -18.73 -12.59 -5.12
N VAL A 28 -17.99 -13.69 -5.12
CA VAL A 28 -16.69 -13.79 -5.80
C VAL A 28 -16.91 -13.95 -7.32
N HIS A 29 -16.61 -12.90 -8.08
CA HIS A 29 -16.63 -12.97 -9.55
C HIS A 29 -15.33 -13.56 -10.13
N PHE A 30 -14.23 -13.43 -9.39
CA PHE A 30 -12.91 -13.89 -9.79
C PHE A 30 -12.29 -14.79 -8.71
N TRP A 31 -11.41 -15.73 -9.08
CA TRP A 31 -10.85 -16.69 -8.11
C TRP A 31 -10.11 -15.98 -6.97
N TRP A 32 -9.39 -14.90 -7.25
CA TRP A 32 -8.51 -14.23 -6.29
C TRP A 32 -9.28 -13.54 -5.15
N GLU A 33 -10.55 -13.18 -5.37
CA GLU A 33 -11.44 -12.63 -4.32
C GLU A 33 -11.86 -13.68 -3.29
N LYS A 34 -11.66 -14.97 -3.59
CA LYS A 34 -11.87 -16.06 -2.63
C LYS A 34 -10.78 -16.11 -1.56
N ILE A 35 -9.65 -15.45 -1.79
CA ILE A 35 -8.54 -15.42 -0.82
C ILE A 35 -8.90 -14.37 0.24
N PRO A 36 -9.19 -14.79 1.49
CA PRO A 36 -9.41 -13.83 2.56
C PRO A 36 -8.15 -12.97 2.70
N VAL A 37 -8.32 -11.68 2.99
CA VAL A 37 -7.21 -10.70 3.13
C VAL A 37 -6.56 -10.28 1.79
N PHE A 38 -7.04 -10.74 0.63
CA PHE A 38 -6.47 -10.35 -0.67
C PHE A 38 -6.42 -8.84 -0.88
N ASP A 39 -7.51 -8.13 -0.58
CA ASP A 39 -7.60 -6.68 -0.77
C ASP A 39 -6.57 -5.91 0.07
N ALA A 40 -6.36 -6.35 1.32
CA ALA A 40 -5.38 -5.74 2.20
C ALA A 40 -3.94 -5.96 1.70
N LEU A 41 -3.64 -7.18 1.22
CA LEU A 41 -2.34 -7.47 0.60
C LEU A 41 -2.14 -6.66 -0.67
N PHE A 42 -3.14 -6.63 -1.55
CA PHE A 42 -3.07 -5.89 -2.81
C PHE A 42 -2.87 -4.38 -2.57
N GLY A 43 -3.59 -3.78 -1.63
CA GLY A 43 -3.40 -2.38 -1.24
C GLY A 43 -2.02 -2.10 -0.64
N PHE A 44 -1.53 -2.98 0.23
CA PHE A 44 -0.20 -2.85 0.84
C PHE A 44 0.92 -2.95 -0.20
N PHE A 45 0.89 -3.97 -1.06
CA PHE A 45 1.85 -4.13 -2.15
C PHE A 45 1.73 -3.01 -3.18
N GLY A 46 0.51 -2.59 -3.53
CA GLY A 46 0.28 -1.46 -4.42
C GLY A 46 0.93 -0.19 -3.90
N CYS A 47 0.82 0.09 -2.60
CA CYS A 47 1.48 1.23 -1.98
C CYS A 47 3.01 1.15 -2.07
N ILE A 48 3.59 -0.03 -1.80
CA ILE A 48 5.04 -0.27 -1.97
C ILE A 48 5.47 -0.03 -3.42
N VAL A 49 4.74 -0.60 -4.38
CA VAL A 49 5.03 -0.46 -5.81
C VAL A 49 4.95 1.00 -6.24
N ILE A 50 3.95 1.75 -5.79
CA ILE A 50 3.83 3.18 -6.09
C ILE A 50 5.02 3.95 -5.51
N VAL A 51 5.41 3.70 -4.26
CA VAL A 51 6.55 4.40 -3.63
C VAL A 51 7.85 4.08 -4.35
N LEU A 52 8.12 2.81 -4.64
CA LEU A 52 9.33 2.39 -5.35
C LEU A 52 9.33 2.89 -6.79
N GLY A 53 8.21 2.78 -7.49
CA GLY A 53 8.02 3.29 -8.84
C GLY A 53 8.21 4.80 -8.91
N SER A 54 7.66 5.55 -7.96
CA SER A 54 7.83 7.01 -7.87
C SER A 54 9.29 7.38 -7.63
N LYS A 55 10.01 6.64 -6.77
CA LYS A 55 11.45 6.82 -6.58
C LYS A 55 12.24 6.49 -7.83
N ALA A 56 11.92 5.39 -8.51
CA ALA A 56 12.60 4.98 -9.74
C ALA A 56 12.41 6.03 -10.84
N LEU A 57 11.19 6.52 -11.03
CA LEU A 57 10.87 7.58 -11.98
C LEU A 57 11.57 8.90 -11.62
N GLY A 58 11.61 9.26 -10.34
CA GLY A 58 12.36 10.43 -9.86
C GLY A 58 13.84 10.33 -10.19
N HIS A 59 14.47 9.18 -9.91
CA HIS A 59 15.88 8.93 -10.20
C HIS A 59 16.18 8.85 -11.71
N HIS A 60 15.21 8.43 -12.53
CA HIS A 60 15.38 8.33 -13.97
C HIS A 60 15.28 9.68 -14.71
N GLY A 61 15.21 10.80 -13.99
CA GLY A 61 15.32 12.14 -14.55
C GLY A 61 14.01 12.93 -14.63
N ILE A 62 12.93 12.50 -13.96
CA ILE A 62 11.75 13.38 -13.75
C ILE A 62 12.02 14.41 -12.65
N GLN A 63 12.92 14.14 -11.69
CA GLN A 63 13.36 15.19 -10.78
C GLN A 63 14.19 16.20 -11.55
N LYS A 64 13.63 17.40 -11.62
CA LYS A 64 14.24 18.59 -12.20
C LYS A 64 15.29 19.10 -11.22
N ASP A 65 16.49 19.42 -11.70
CA ASP A 65 17.53 20.03 -10.88
C ASP A 65 17.01 21.31 -10.22
N GLU A 66 17.44 21.52 -8.98
CA GLU A 66 17.01 22.65 -8.14
C GLU A 66 17.40 23.99 -8.78
N ASP A 67 18.45 23.98 -9.62
CA ASP A 67 18.98 25.15 -10.35
C ASP A 67 18.21 25.51 -11.63
N TYR A 68 17.07 24.85 -11.96
CA TYR A 68 16.34 25.20 -13.20
C TYR A 68 15.73 26.62 -13.20
N TYR A 69 15.58 27.24 -12.03
CA TYR A 69 15.05 28.59 -11.89
C TYR A 69 16.10 29.63 -11.48
N ASP A 70 17.37 29.23 -11.37
CA ASP A 70 18.52 30.14 -11.36
C ASP A 70 19.00 30.41 -12.80
#